data_AF-A0A7M7M4A6-F1
#
_entry.id   AF-A0A7M7M4A6-F1
#
_cell.length_a   1.000
_cell.length_b   1.000
_cell.length_c   1.000
_cell.angle_alpha   90.00
_cell.angle_beta   90.00
_cell.angle_gamma   90.00
#
_symmetry.space_group_name_H-M   'P 1'
#
loop_
_entity.id
_entity.type
_entity.pdbx_description
1 polymer ?
#
loop_
_entity_poly.entity_id
_entity_poly.type
_entity_poly.pdbx_seq_one_letter_code
_entity_poly.pdbx_strand_id
1 'polypeptide(L)'
;MMMRRNVVSLIKFFLMAVFTVFLTVVVFRYVRATPNHEIMTPVALVAYDSSSSKNLAMYSNQNFNNHYQDINEKIDWHDYMKIEEEAKRIGKGEHGKPAFLSPSLDALKEKLYQCR
;
A
#
# COMPACT_ATOMS: atom_id res chain seq x y z
N MET A 1 -28.44 -27.40 -49.96
CA MET A 1 -28.95 -27.06 -48.61
C MET A 1 -28.14 -27.83 -47.57
N MET A 2 -26.95 -27.34 -47.22
CA MET A 2 -25.96 -28.12 -46.47
C MET A 2 -25.25 -27.22 -45.48
N MET A 3 -25.65 -27.31 -44.21
CA MET A 3 -24.96 -26.81 -43.00
C MET A 3 -25.89 -26.74 -41.77
N ARG A 4 -27.22 -26.82 -41.97
CA ARG A 4 -28.21 -26.74 -40.87
C ARG A 4 -28.00 -27.74 -39.73
N ARG A 5 -27.34 -28.87 -39.99
CA ARG A 5 -27.03 -29.90 -38.97
C ARG A 5 -25.83 -29.55 -38.08
N ASN A 6 -24.86 -28.79 -38.58
CA ASN A 6 -23.63 -28.44 -37.85
C ASN A 6 -23.75 -27.11 -37.09
N VAL A 7 -24.68 -26.24 -37.49
CA VAL A 7 -24.96 -24.98 -36.79
C VAL A 7 -25.49 -25.23 -35.38
N VAL A 8 -26.28 -26.29 -35.18
CA VAL A 8 -26.76 -26.69 -33.85
C VAL A 8 -25.59 -27.10 -32.95
N SER A 9 -24.59 -27.80 -33.50
CA SER A 9 -23.39 -28.15 -32.76
C SER A 9 -22.52 -26.93 -32.47
N LEU A 10 -22.41 -25.99 -33.41
CA LEU A 10 -21.62 -24.76 -33.24
C LEU A 10 -22.24 -23.84 -32.18
N ILE A 11 -23.56 -23.70 -32.17
CA ILE A 11 -24.29 -22.97 -31.11
C ILE A 11 -24.08 -23.66 -29.76
N LYS A 12 -24.13 -24.99 -29.69
CA LYS A 12 -23.87 -25.74 -28.46
C LYS A 12 -22.45 -25.48 -27.92
N PHE A 13 -21.44 -25.47 -28.79
CA PHE A 13 -20.07 -25.16 -28.39
C PHE A 13 -19.92 -23.70 -27.97
N PHE A 14 -20.58 -22.77 -28.66
CA PHE A 14 -20.58 -21.36 -28.28
C PHE A 14 -21.22 -21.14 -26.90
N LEU A 15 -22.37 -21.75 -26.63
CA LEU A 15 -23.02 -21.69 -25.32
C LEU A 15 -22.16 -22.30 -24.22
N MET A 16 -21.48 -23.43 -24.49
CA MET A 16 -20.53 -24.03 -23.56
C MET A 16 -19.32 -23.12 -23.29
N ALA A 17 -18.80 -22.44 -24.32
CA ALA A 17 -17.70 -21.49 -24.17
C ALA A 17 -18.11 -20.28 -23.31
N VAL A 18 -19.29 -19.70 -23.56
CA VAL A 18 -19.81 -18.58 -22.76
C VAL A 18 -20.04 -19.02 -21.31
N PHE A 19 -20.63 -20.20 -21.09
CA PHE A 19 -20.90 -20.73 -19.76
C PHE A 19 -19.60 -21.01 -18.99
N THR A 20 -18.58 -21.58 -19.64
CA THR A 20 -17.29 -21.85 -19.00
C THR A 20 -16.58 -20.56 -18.61
N VAL A 21 -16.53 -19.55 -19.50
CA VAL A 21 -15.97 -18.24 -19.15
C VAL A 21 -16.73 -17.61 -17.99
N PHE A 22 -18.07 -17.61 -18.03
CA PHE A 22 -18.90 -17.11 -16.94
C PHE A 22 -18.62 -17.81 -15.61
N LEU A 23 -18.59 -19.15 -15.61
CA LEU A 23 -18.31 -19.95 -14.43
C LEU A 23 -16.92 -19.63 -13.85
N THR A 24 -15.90 -19.53 -14.71
CA THR A 24 -14.54 -19.21 -14.26
C THR A 24 -14.46 -17.82 -13.62
N VAL A 25 -15.14 -16.81 -14.18
CA VAL A 25 -15.22 -15.47 -13.60
C VAL A 25 -15.93 -15.48 -12.26
N VAL A 26 -17.06 -16.18 -12.13
CA VAL A 26 -17.81 -16.31 -10.87
C VAL A 26 -16.97 -17.00 -9.80
N VAL A 27 -16.33 -18.13 -10.11
CA VAL A 27 -15.45 -18.85 -9.18
C VAL A 27 -14.27 -17.97 -8.76
N PHE A 28 -13.62 -17.32 -9.72
CA PHE A 28 -12.51 -16.42 -9.43
C PHE A 28 -12.95 -15.26 -8.54
N ARG A 29 -14.11 -14.67 -8.80
CA ARG A 29 -14.66 -13.61 -7.98
C ARG A 29 -15.05 -14.13 -6.61
N TYR A 30 -15.60 -15.33 -6.47
CA TYR A 30 -15.98 -15.92 -5.19
C TYR A 30 -14.75 -16.26 -4.34
N VAL A 31 -13.72 -16.87 -4.94
CA VAL A 31 -12.46 -17.23 -4.28
C VAL A 31 -11.67 -15.98 -3.87
N ARG A 32 -11.67 -14.93 -4.70
CA ARG A 32 -10.96 -13.66 -4.39
C ARG A 32 -11.80 -12.64 -3.64
N ALA A 33 -13.12 -12.78 -3.59
CA ALA A 33 -14.01 -11.98 -2.76
C ALA A 33 -14.21 -12.61 -1.38
N THR A 34 -13.19 -13.28 -0.83
CA THR A 34 -13.02 -13.27 0.61
C THR A 34 -12.74 -11.82 1.00
N PRO A 35 -13.67 -11.13 1.67
CA PRO A 35 -13.34 -9.86 2.28
C PRO A 35 -12.22 -10.16 3.29
N ASN A 36 -11.28 -9.23 3.45
CA ASN A 36 -10.40 -9.22 4.60
C ASN A 36 -11.26 -9.15 5.86
N HIS A 37 -11.73 -10.31 6.36
CA HIS A 37 -12.18 -10.40 7.73
C HIS A 37 -10.89 -10.45 8.52
N GLU A 38 -10.50 -9.27 8.99
CA GLU A 38 -9.45 -9.10 9.97
C GLU A 38 -9.70 -10.07 11.11
N ILE A 39 -8.95 -11.17 11.12
CA ILE A 39 -8.86 -12.05 12.28
C ILE A 39 -8.13 -11.20 13.33
N MET A 40 -8.91 -10.49 14.14
CA MET A 40 -8.43 -9.78 15.30
C MET A 40 -7.76 -10.78 16.24
N THR A 41 -6.44 -10.85 16.20
CA THR A 41 -5.65 -11.60 17.18
C THR A 41 -5.87 -10.99 18.56
N PRO A 42 -6.21 -11.77 19.60
CA PRO A 42 -6.55 -11.25 20.94
C PRO A 42 -5.38 -10.59 21.69
N VAL A 43 -4.16 -10.65 21.15
CA VAL A 43 -2.96 -10.06 21.77
C VAL A 43 -2.92 -8.53 21.63
N ALA A 44 -3.59 -7.96 20.63
CA ALA A 44 -3.60 -6.51 20.40
C ALA A 44 -4.54 -5.75 21.37
N LEU A 45 -5.44 -6.43 22.07
CA LEU A 45 -6.47 -5.79 22.90
C LEU A 45 -5.96 -5.29 24.26
N VAL A 46 -4.73 -5.65 24.65
CA VAL A 46 -4.14 -5.24 25.94
C VAL A 46 -3.27 -3.99 25.83
N ALA A 47 -2.92 -3.54 24.62
CA ALA A 47 -2.01 -2.41 24.41
C ALA A 47 -2.69 -1.09 24.00
N TYR A 48 -4.02 -1.06 23.89
CA TYR A 48 -4.73 0.15 23.47
C TYR A 48 -5.13 1.02 24.65
N ASP A 49 -4.18 1.85 25.08
CA ASP A 49 -4.45 2.96 25.99
C ASP A 49 -5.32 4.00 25.26
N SER A 50 -6.46 4.34 25.87
CA SER A 50 -7.63 4.99 25.28
C SER A 50 -7.44 6.51 25.02
N SER A 51 -6.20 6.98 24.95
CA SER A 51 -5.84 8.38 24.80
C SER A 51 -5.33 8.76 23.39
N SER A 52 -4.90 7.78 22.58
CA SER A 52 -4.26 8.04 21.27
C SER A 52 -5.23 8.15 20.09
N SER A 53 -6.43 7.57 20.17
CA SER A 53 -7.29 7.42 18.98
C SER A 53 -8.18 8.58 18.60
N LYS A 54 -8.17 9.67 19.36
CA LYS A 54 -8.82 10.91 18.92
C LYS A 54 -8.06 11.57 17.76
N ASN A 55 -6.74 11.39 17.68
CA ASN A 55 -5.92 11.98 16.62
C ASN A 55 -5.84 11.11 15.35
N LEU A 56 -5.97 9.78 15.47
CA LEU A 56 -5.91 8.87 14.32
C LEU A 56 -7.20 8.90 13.47
N ALA A 57 -8.35 9.18 14.08
CA ALA A 57 -9.64 9.24 13.40
C ALA A 57 -9.78 10.45 12.46
N MET A 58 -9.00 11.52 12.66
CA MET A 58 -9.06 12.73 11.83
C MET A 58 -8.34 12.57 10.49
N TYR A 59 -7.30 11.72 10.42
CA TYR A 59 -6.56 11.44 9.17
C TYR A 59 -7.15 10.27 8.37
N SER A 60 -7.78 9.30 9.03
CA SER A 60 -8.36 8.13 8.34
C SER A 60 -9.60 8.47 7.49
N ASN A 61 -10.35 9.51 7.86
CA ASN A 61 -11.65 9.81 7.24
C ASN A 61 -11.57 10.51 5.87
N GLN A 62 -10.38 10.89 5.39
CA GLN A 62 -10.25 11.56 4.09
C GLN A 62 -9.98 10.61 2.91
N ASN A 63 -9.57 9.35 3.15
CA ASN A 63 -9.09 8.47 2.08
C ASN A 63 -9.97 7.26 1.73
N PHE A 64 -11.10 7.05 2.40
CA PHE A 64 -11.93 5.86 2.17
C PHE A 64 -13.06 6.01 1.14
N ASN A 65 -13.31 7.21 0.60
CA ASN A 65 -14.49 7.45 -0.23
C ASN A 65 -14.26 7.56 -1.75
N ASN A 66 -13.05 7.38 -2.29
CA ASN A 66 -12.82 7.49 -3.73
C ASN A 66 -11.83 6.44 -4.27
N HIS A 67 -12.17 5.15 -4.19
CA HIS A 67 -11.38 4.09 -4.83
C HIS A 67 -12.13 3.39 -5.96
N TYR A 68 -12.59 4.18 -6.93
CA TYR A 68 -12.51 3.77 -8.33
C TYR A 68 -11.27 4.47 -8.90
N GLN A 69 -10.11 3.90 -8.65
CA GLN A 69 -8.83 4.45 -9.10
C GLN A 69 -8.76 4.28 -10.62
N ASP A 70 -8.83 5.39 -11.34
CA ASP A 70 -8.44 5.47 -12.74
C ASP A 70 -7.00 4.96 -12.86
N ILE A 71 -6.79 3.90 -13.63
CA ILE A 71 -5.49 3.21 -13.81
C ILE A 71 -4.41 4.11 -14.44
N ASN A 72 -4.76 5.34 -14.86
CA ASN A 72 -3.85 6.33 -15.41
C ASN A 72 -3.58 7.55 -14.50
N GLU A 73 -4.14 7.58 -13.28
CA GLU A 73 -3.94 8.72 -12.39
C GLU A 73 -2.57 8.63 -11.69
N LYS A 74 -1.82 9.75 -11.72
CA LYS A 74 -0.52 9.84 -11.08
C LYS A 74 -0.70 9.75 -9.56
N ILE A 75 -0.15 8.71 -8.96
CA ILE A 75 -0.16 8.52 -7.51
C ILE A 75 0.80 9.52 -6.85
N ASP A 76 0.29 10.28 -5.88
CA ASP A 76 1.12 11.05 -4.95
C ASP A 76 1.60 10.13 -3.82
N TRP A 77 2.92 10.05 -3.63
CA TRP A 77 3.57 9.20 -2.63
C TRP A 77 4.10 9.99 -1.43
N HIS A 78 3.90 11.32 -1.40
CA HIS A 78 4.42 12.15 -0.32
C HIS A 78 3.64 11.96 0.99
N ASP A 79 4.38 11.72 2.07
CA ASP A 79 3.86 11.74 3.42
C ASP A 79 4.09 13.13 4.04
N TYR A 80 3.13 14.03 3.82
CA TYR A 80 3.24 15.42 4.26
C TYR A 80 3.36 15.57 5.78
N MET A 81 2.78 14.65 6.57
CA MET A 81 2.91 14.65 8.02
C MET A 81 4.34 14.43 8.46
N LYS A 82 5.01 13.42 7.89
CA LYS A 82 6.43 13.20 8.17
C LYS A 82 7.31 14.35 7.69
N ILE A 83 6.97 14.97 6.57
CA ILE A 83 7.71 16.14 6.07
C ILE A 83 7.60 17.29 7.08
N GLU A 84 6.42 17.55 7.64
CA GLU A 84 6.23 18.59 8.64
C GLU A 84 6.92 18.28 9.98
N GLU A 85 6.90 17.02 10.40
CA GLU A 85 7.61 16.57 11.60
C GLU A 85 9.12 16.72 11.42
N GLU A 86 9.66 16.28 10.28
CA GLU A 86 11.08 16.40 9.94
C GLU A 86 11.50 17.87 9.83
N ALA A 87 10.65 18.74 9.24
CA ALA A 87 10.89 20.17 9.14
C ALA A 87 11.06 20.85 10.52
N LYS A 88 10.43 20.31 11.57
CA LYS A 88 10.52 20.81 12.95
C LYS A 88 11.72 20.23 13.71
N ARG A 89 12.44 19.26 13.15
CA ARG A 89 13.58 18.59 13.81
C ARG A 89 14.73 19.57 14.04
N ILE A 90 15.34 19.52 15.23
CA ILE A 90 16.47 20.38 15.61
C ILE A 90 17.65 19.54 16.08
N GLY A 91 18.86 19.92 15.66
CA GLY A 91 20.08 19.17 15.96
C GLY A 91 21.26 19.55 15.08
N LYS A 92 22.43 19.02 15.42
CA LYS A 92 23.65 19.18 14.61
C LYS A 92 23.55 18.27 13.38
N GLY A 93 23.70 18.83 12.18
CA GLY A 93 23.58 18.08 10.91
C GLY A 93 22.17 18.06 10.32
N GLU A 94 21.19 18.63 11.02
CA GLU A 94 19.81 18.67 10.59
C GLU A 94 19.59 19.56 9.37
N HIS A 95 18.61 19.20 8.54
CA HIS A 95 18.24 19.94 7.32
C HIS A 95 19.41 20.08 6.32
N GLY A 96 20.34 19.13 6.31
CA GLY A 96 21.53 19.17 5.45
C GLY A 96 22.54 20.26 5.84
N LYS A 97 22.44 20.84 7.04
CA LYS A 97 23.40 21.85 7.51
C LYS A 97 24.74 21.19 7.85
N PRO A 98 25.89 21.80 7.48
CA PRO A 98 27.19 21.24 7.82
C PRO A 98 27.38 21.19 9.34
N ALA A 99 27.88 20.06 9.81
CA ALA A 99 28.18 19.81 11.21
C ALA A 99 29.69 19.86 11.44
N PHE A 100 30.14 20.72 12.36
CA PHE A 100 31.54 20.80 12.76
C PHE A 100 31.77 20.08 14.08
N LEU A 101 32.89 19.36 14.17
CA LEU A 101 33.34 18.72 15.40
C LEU A 101 34.16 19.70 16.24
N SER A 102 34.27 19.44 17.55
CA SER A 102 35.18 20.22 18.41
C SER A 102 36.63 19.86 18.11
N PRO A 103 37.59 20.78 18.33
CA PRO A 103 39.01 20.52 18.09
C PRO A 103 39.58 19.31 18.85
N SER A 104 38.98 18.96 20.00
CA SER A 104 39.34 17.78 20.78
C SER A 104 39.08 16.44 20.07
N LEU A 105 38.23 16.43 19.05
CA LEU A 105 37.83 15.23 18.29
C LEU A 105 38.58 15.09 16.97
N ASP A 106 39.46 16.03 16.62
CA ASP A 106 40.15 16.01 15.32
C ASP A 106 41.10 14.81 15.20
N ALA A 107 41.83 14.45 16.26
CA ALA A 107 42.68 13.25 16.25
C ALA A 107 41.89 11.95 16.09
N LEU A 108 40.65 11.89 16.61
CA LEU A 108 39.76 10.74 16.40
C LEU A 108 39.21 10.73 14.98
N LYS A 109 38.83 11.90 14.46
CA LYS A 109 38.38 12.07 13.08
C LYS A 109 39.45 11.55 12.11
N GLU A 110 40.70 11.99 12.24
CA GLU A 110 41.80 11.55 11.38
C GLU A 110 41.97 10.03 11.40
N LYS A 111 41.89 9.39 12.58
CA LYS A 111 41.94 7.92 12.70
C LYS A 111 40.77 7.20 11.99
N LEU A 112 39.56 7.75 12.06
CA LEU A 112 38.37 7.13 11.46
C LEU A 112 38.34 7.25 9.93
N TYR A 113 38.91 8.32 9.39
CA TYR A 113 38.98 8.57 7.95
C TYR A 113 40.30 8.09 7.32
N GLN A 114 41.17 7.45 8.09
CA GLN A 114 42.34 6.76 7.55
C GLN A 114 41.86 5.54 6.76
N CYS A 115 41.68 5.70 5.44
CA CYS A 115 41.54 4.56 4.55
C CYS A 115 42.81 3.71 4.68
N ARG A 116 42.61 2.42 4.92
CA ARG A 116 43.67 1.43 5.05
C ARG A 116 44.52 1.34 3.77
#